data_AF-A0A935Z931-F1
#
_entry.id   AF-A0A935Z931-F1
#
_cell.length_a   1.000
_cell.length_b   1.000
_cell.length_c   1.000
_cell.angle_alpha   90.00
_cell.angle_beta   90.00
_cell.angle_gamma   90.00
#
_symmetry.space_group_name_H-M   'P 1'
#
loop_
_entity.id
_entity.type
_entity.pdbx_description
1 polymer ?
#
loop_
_entity_poly.entity_id
_entity_poly.type
_entity_poly.pdbx_seq_one_letter_code
_entity_poly.pdbx_strand_id
1 'polypeptide(L)'
;MRRAAVDALGDILDANGEVLPLSTGDGVELFVLNVRIVDALDEANSSLMKFPGTDRMMRIKKIAFVTSKVEGIDLFRLPHRASPTYVSERFVERVKVAGLRGLVFDKVWSG
;
A
#
# COMPACT_ATOMS: atom_id res chain seq x y z
N MET A 1 3.58 10.41 8.27
CA MET A 1 5.00 10.17 7.93
C MET A 1 5.83 11.36 8.37
N ARG A 2 7.10 11.15 8.70
CA ARG A 2 8.07 12.22 9.03
C ARG A 2 8.79 12.67 7.74
N ARG A 3 9.38 13.87 7.71
CA ARG A 3 10.19 14.39 6.59
C ARG A 3 11.20 13.38 6.06
N ALA A 4 12.00 12.77 6.95
CA ALA A 4 13.03 11.80 6.55
C ALA A 4 12.47 10.62 5.73
N ALA A 5 11.21 10.22 5.97
CA ALA A 5 10.57 9.18 5.17
C ALA A 5 10.15 9.69 3.78
N VAL A 6 9.68 10.94 3.69
CA VAL A 6 9.36 11.58 2.42
C VAL A 6 10.61 11.73 1.57
N ASP A 7 11.70 12.22 2.15
CA ASP A 7 12.95 12.46 1.42
C ASP A 7 13.58 11.13 0.94
N ALA A 8 13.51 10.08 1.75
CA ALA A 8 14.10 8.78 1.42
C ALA A 8 13.29 7.97 0.38
N LEU A 9 11.99 8.26 0.23
CA LEU A 9 11.06 7.51 -0.62
C LEU A 9 10.49 8.37 -1.76
N GLY A 10 10.96 9.61 -1.93
CA GLY A 10 10.28 10.64 -2.71
C GLY A 10 9.89 10.19 -4.12
N ASP A 11 10.80 9.60 -4.87
CA ASP A 11 10.54 9.11 -6.23
C ASP A 11 9.45 8.04 -6.28
N ILE A 12 9.41 7.14 -5.31
CA ILE A 12 8.37 6.11 -5.21
C ILE A 12 7.04 6.73 -4.79
N LEU A 13 7.06 7.66 -3.84
CA LEU A 13 5.84 8.33 -3.36
C LEU A 13 5.19 9.16 -4.47
N ASP A 14 5.99 9.96 -5.18
CA ASP A 14 5.54 10.85 -6.26
C ASP A 14 4.98 10.07 -7.45
N ALA A 15 5.57 8.90 -7.76
CA ALA A 15 5.09 8.04 -8.84
C ALA A 15 3.76 7.32 -8.51
N ASN A 16 3.42 7.18 -7.22
CA ASN A 16 2.35 6.29 -6.76
C ASN A 16 1.32 6.97 -5.86
N GLY A 17 1.30 8.30 -5.79
CA GLY A 17 0.33 9.03 -4.98
C GLY A 17 0.67 10.50 -4.82
N GLU A 18 0.12 11.09 -3.76
CA GLU A 18 0.32 12.49 -3.41
C GLU A 18 0.71 12.60 -1.93
N VAL A 19 1.81 13.29 -1.65
CA VAL A 19 2.28 13.57 -0.30
C VAL A 19 1.72 14.92 0.15
N LEU A 20 0.87 14.90 1.17
CA LEU A 20 0.18 16.09 1.67
C LEU A 20 0.69 16.45 3.08
N PRO A 21 1.08 17.71 3.34
CA PRO A 21 1.41 18.16 4.69
C PRO A 21 0.16 18.17 5.58
N LEU A 22 0.34 17.84 6.86
CA LEU A 22 -0.71 17.90 7.87
C LEU A 22 -0.49 19.12 8.78
N SER A 23 -1.58 19.81 9.11
CA SER A 23 -1.59 20.78 10.19
C SER A 23 -1.77 20.04 11.52
N THR A 24 -0.84 20.19 12.44
CA THR A 24 -0.89 19.56 13.76
C THR A 24 -0.93 20.62 14.86
N GLY A 25 -1.69 20.35 15.93
CA GLY A 25 -1.84 21.30 17.03
C GLY A 25 -0.56 21.50 17.87
N ASP A 26 0.39 20.56 17.76
CA ASP A 26 1.68 20.56 18.45
C ASP A 26 2.84 21.10 17.59
N GLY A 27 2.56 21.57 16.37
CA GLY A 27 3.56 22.10 15.44
C GLY A 27 4.51 21.05 14.84
N VAL A 28 4.25 19.77 15.11
CA VAL A 28 5.04 18.66 14.58
C VAL A 28 4.78 18.48 13.08
N GLU A 29 5.82 18.62 12.27
CA GLU A 29 5.72 18.40 10.84
C GLU A 29 5.41 16.92 10.51
N LEU A 30 4.24 16.70 9.91
CA LEU A 30 3.78 15.38 9.47
C LEU A 30 3.22 15.44 8.05
N PHE A 31 3.34 14.32 7.36
CA PHE A 31 2.82 14.12 6.01
C PHE A 31 1.88 12.93 5.95
N VAL A 32 0.79 13.04 5.22
CA VAL A 32 -0.05 11.89 4.82
C VAL A 32 0.22 11.56 3.36
N LEU A 33 0.14 10.27 3.04
CA LEU A 33 0.20 9.81 1.67
C LEU A 33 -1.20 9.46 1.20
N ASN A 34 -1.69 10.19 0.21
CA ASN A 34 -2.84 9.79 -0.58
C ASN A 34 -2.37 8.86 -1.70
N VAL A 35 -2.42 7.57 -1.43
CA VAL A 35 -1.88 6.52 -2.32
C VAL A 35 -2.81 6.20 -3.49
N ARG A 36 -2.22 5.86 -4.63
CA ARG A 36 -2.93 5.37 -5.82
C ARG A 36 -3.81 4.16 -5.49
N ILE A 37 -5.04 4.19 -6.02
CA ILE A 37 -5.96 3.05 -5.99
C ILE A 37 -5.80 2.27 -7.29
N VAL A 38 -5.62 0.96 -7.18
CA VAL A 38 -5.51 0.04 -8.33
C VAL A 38 -6.46 -1.11 -8.11
N ASP A 39 -7.37 -1.32 -9.06
CA ASP A 39 -8.28 -2.46 -9.08
C ASP A 39 -7.56 -3.70 -9.62
N ALA A 40 -6.66 -4.26 -8.81
CA ALA A 40 -5.76 -5.35 -9.20
C ALA A 40 -6.10 -6.71 -8.59
N LEU A 41 -7.16 -6.82 -7.77
CA LEU A 41 -7.48 -8.08 -7.12
C LEU A 41 -7.87 -9.14 -8.15
N ASP A 42 -7.15 -10.25 -8.17
CA ASP A 42 -7.56 -11.43 -8.92
C ASP A 42 -8.48 -12.26 -8.03
N GLU A 43 -9.79 -12.05 -8.15
CA GLU A 43 -10.77 -12.76 -7.33
C GLU A 43 -10.79 -14.28 -7.60
N ALA A 44 -10.44 -14.71 -8.81
CA ALA A 44 -10.42 -16.13 -9.18
C ALA A 44 -9.27 -16.88 -8.52
N ASN A 45 -8.12 -16.22 -8.35
CA ASN A 45 -6.92 -16.80 -7.74
C ASN A 45 -6.74 -16.41 -6.25
N SER A 46 -7.62 -15.54 -5.72
CA SER A 46 -7.63 -15.15 -4.31
C SER A 46 -8.51 -16.06 -3.47
N SER A 47 -8.14 -16.26 -2.20
CA SER A 47 -9.03 -16.88 -1.21
C SER A 47 -9.85 -15.80 -0.53
N LEU A 48 -11.12 -15.71 -0.91
CA LEU A 48 -12.07 -14.73 -0.40
C LEU A 48 -13.05 -15.35 0.58
N MET A 49 -13.38 -14.60 1.62
CA MET A 49 -14.45 -14.91 2.56
C MET A 49 -15.59 -13.94 2.30
N LYS A 50 -16.78 -14.46 2.04
CA LYS A 50 -17.99 -13.68 1.78
C LYS A 50 -18.89 -13.61 3.02
N PHE A 51 -19.75 -12.60 3.08
CA PHE A 51 -20.81 -12.59 4.10
C PHE A 51 -21.84 -13.69 3.81
N PRO A 52 -22.28 -14.48 4.81
CA PRO A 52 -23.29 -15.52 4.61
C PRO A 52 -24.53 -14.98 3.88
N GLY A 53 -25.00 -15.68 2.86
CA GLY A 53 -26.17 -15.31 2.08
C GLY A 53 -25.98 -14.15 1.10
N THR A 54 -24.74 -13.68 0.86
CA THR A 54 -24.47 -12.62 -0.13
C THR A 54 -23.18 -12.89 -0.90
N ASP A 55 -23.01 -12.20 -2.04
CA ASP A 55 -21.74 -12.21 -2.77
C ASP A 55 -20.72 -11.17 -2.29
N ARG A 56 -21.05 -10.39 -1.25
CA ARG A 56 -20.18 -9.32 -0.77
C ARG A 56 -18.97 -9.88 -0.05
N MET A 57 -17.80 -9.37 -0.42
CA MET A 57 -16.52 -9.73 0.17
C MET A 57 -16.41 -9.21 1.61
N MET A 58 -16.22 -10.13 2.56
CA MET A 58 -16.00 -9.83 3.97
C MET A 58 -14.51 -9.73 4.30
N ARG A 59 -13.68 -10.68 3.81
CA ARG A 59 -12.23 -10.71 4.09
C ARG A 59 -11.47 -11.39 2.97
N ILE A 60 -10.25 -10.91 2.69
CA ILE A 60 -9.28 -11.59 1.84
C ILE A 60 -8.39 -12.42 2.78
N LYS A 61 -8.38 -13.75 2.61
CA LYS A 61 -7.54 -14.66 3.39
C LYS A 61 -6.17 -14.87 2.75
N LYS A 62 -6.15 -15.04 1.43
CA LYS A 62 -4.96 -15.11 0.59
C LYS A 62 -5.22 -14.23 -0.62
N ILE A 63 -4.25 -13.41 -0.97
CA ILE A 63 -4.37 -12.45 -2.06
C ILE A 63 -3.57 -12.89 -3.28
N ALA A 64 -4.16 -12.68 -4.45
CA ALA A 64 -3.48 -12.72 -5.73
C ALA A 64 -3.81 -11.43 -6.47
N PHE A 65 -2.85 -10.94 -7.25
CA PHE A 65 -3.04 -9.78 -8.11
C PHE A 65 -3.00 -10.17 -9.57
N VAL A 66 -3.74 -9.43 -10.39
CA VAL A 66 -3.58 -9.46 -11.84
C VAL A 66 -2.26 -8.80 -12.19
N THR A 67 -1.25 -9.58 -12.60
CA THR A 67 0.14 -9.14 -12.77
C THR A 67 0.27 -7.87 -13.63
N SER A 68 -0.41 -7.84 -14.78
CA SER A 68 -0.35 -6.69 -15.70
C SER A 68 -0.90 -5.40 -15.12
N LYS A 69 -1.71 -5.45 -14.04
CA LYS A 69 -2.25 -4.26 -13.38
C LYS A 69 -1.33 -3.70 -12.30
N VAL A 70 -0.34 -4.46 -11.84
CA VAL A 70 0.58 -4.06 -10.76
C VAL A 70 2.03 -3.96 -11.23
N GLU A 71 2.31 -4.32 -12.48
CA GLU A 71 3.62 -4.17 -13.11
C GLU A 71 4.07 -2.70 -13.08
N GLY A 72 5.29 -2.46 -12.58
CA GLY A 72 5.85 -1.11 -12.44
C GLY A 72 5.20 -0.25 -11.36
N ILE A 73 4.30 -0.80 -10.53
CA ILE A 73 3.67 -0.09 -9.42
C ILE A 73 4.31 -0.52 -8.11
N ASP A 74 4.94 0.43 -7.43
CA ASP A 74 5.65 0.17 -6.18
C ASP A 74 4.74 0.27 -4.94
N LEU A 75 3.60 0.93 -5.07
CA LEU A 75 2.75 1.27 -3.92
C LEU A 75 1.29 1.49 -4.36
N PHE A 76 0.34 0.76 -3.77
CA PHE A 76 -1.09 0.96 -4.06
C PHE A 76 -2.02 0.46 -2.95
N ARG A 77 -3.31 0.79 -3.07
CA ARG A 77 -4.41 0.14 -2.33
C ARG A 77 -5.48 -0.40 -3.28
N LEU A 78 -6.23 -1.39 -2.80
CA LEU A 78 -7.41 -1.91 -3.51
C LEU A 78 -8.62 -0.98 -3.30
N PRO A 79 -9.53 -0.87 -4.29
CA PRO A 79 -10.67 0.05 -4.22
C PRO A 79 -11.63 -0.22 -3.07
N HIS A 80 -11.74 -1.48 -2.61
CA HIS A 80 -12.69 -1.89 -1.59
C HIS A 80 -12.12 -1.87 -0.17
N ARG A 81 -10.90 -1.34 0.02
CA ARG A 81 -10.14 -1.44 1.28
C ARG A 81 -9.26 -0.20 1.50
N ALA A 82 -9.43 0.46 2.65
CA ALA A 82 -8.47 1.46 3.11
C ALA A 82 -7.14 0.84 3.60
N SER A 83 -7.17 -0.44 4.00
CA SER A 83 -6.00 -1.21 4.43
C SER A 83 -6.11 -2.70 4.04
N PRO A 84 -4.98 -3.40 3.80
CA PRO A 84 -3.61 -2.89 3.87
C PRO A 84 -3.21 -2.06 2.63
N THR A 85 -2.08 -1.34 2.74
CA THR A 85 -1.36 -0.78 1.58
C THR A 85 -0.40 -1.84 1.08
N TYR A 86 -0.35 -2.06 -0.23
CA TYR A 86 0.57 -3.01 -0.87
C TYR A 86 1.78 -2.27 -1.39
N VAL A 87 2.95 -2.89 -1.26
CA VAL A 87 4.24 -2.34 -1.64
C VAL A 87 5.06 -3.36 -2.40
N SER A 88 5.90 -2.90 -3.32
CA SER A 88 6.90 -3.73 -3.98
C SER A 88 8.09 -4.04 -3.06
N GLU A 89 8.90 -5.00 -3.48
CA GLU A 89 10.18 -5.30 -2.83
C GLU A 89 11.12 -4.08 -2.87
N ARG A 90 11.15 -3.34 -3.97
CA ARG A 90 11.93 -2.10 -4.13
C ARG A 90 11.62 -1.08 -3.04
N PHE A 91 10.33 -0.89 -2.71
CA PHE A 91 9.93 -0.02 -1.60
C PHE A 91 10.47 -0.53 -0.26
N VAL A 92 10.32 -1.82 0.02
CA VAL A 92 10.78 -2.45 1.27
C VAL A 92 12.29 -2.29 1.44
N GLU A 93 13.06 -2.51 0.37
CA GLU A 93 14.50 -2.31 0.36
C GLU A 93 14.87 -0.85 0.64
N ARG A 94 14.20 0.11 -0.01
CA ARG A 94 14.47 1.54 0.19
C ARG A 94 14.24 1.97 1.63
N VAL A 95 13.18 1.48 2.27
CA VAL A 95 12.88 1.69 3.70
C VAL A 95 14.00 1.13 4.58
N LYS A 96 14.45 -0.11 4.31
CA LYS A 96 15.53 -0.76 5.08
C LYS A 96 16.85 -0.01 4.97
N VAL A 97 17.27 0.33 3.75
CA VAL A 97 18.53 1.06 3.50
C VAL A 97 18.50 2.44 4.13
N ALA A 98 17.35 3.11 4.14
CA ALA A 98 17.18 4.41 4.81
C ALA A 98 17.08 4.31 6.34
N GLY A 99 17.08 3.10 6.92
CA GLY A 99 16.99 2.90 8.37
C GLY A 99 15.65 3.35 8.98
N LEU A 100 14.60 3.49 8.15
CA LEU A 100 13.27 3.91 8.59
C LEU A 100 12.62 2.81 9.45
N ARG A 101 11.87 3.21 10.47
CA ARG A 101 11.23 2.30 11.44
C ARG A 101 9.73 2.57 11.53
N GLY A 102 9.00 1.64 12.15
CA GLY A 102 7.56 1.77 12.41
C GLY A 102 6.66 1.13 11.34
N LEU A 103 7.23 0.35 10.42
CA LEU A 103 6.51 -0.46 9.44
C LEU A 103 6.80 -1.95 9.68
N VAL A 104 5.80 -2.78 9.43
CA VAL A 104 5.91 -4.24 9.36
C VAL A 104 5.54 -4.66 7.95
N PHE A 105 6.31 -5.57 7.37
CA PHE A 105 6.10 -6.04 6.00
C PHE A 105 5.85 -7.54 6.01
N ASP A 106 4.66 -7.92 5.57
CA ASP A 106 4.28 -9.32 5.34
C ASP A 106 4.32 -9.62 3.85
N LYS A 107 5.00 -10.70 3.45
CA LYS A 107 4.96 -11.17 2.07
C LYS A 107 3.59 -11.79 1.80
N VAL A 108 2.77 -11.12 0.99
CA VAL A 108 1.38 -11.55 0.70
C VAL A 108 1.20 -12.19 -0.67
N TRP A 109 2.12 -11.93 -1.60
CA TRP A 109 2.07 -12.40 -2.99
C TRP A 109 3.49 -12.40 -3.58
N SER A 110 3.76 -13.27 -4.56
CA SER A 110 5.09 -13.36 -5.21
C SER A 110 5.07 -13.31 -6.73
N GLY A 111 3.90 -13.29 -7.38
CA GLY A 111 3.80 -13.51 -8.83
C GLY A 111 4.07 -14.97 -9.17
#